data_AF-A0A3L6NQ79-F1
#
_entry.id   AF-A0A3L6NQ79-F1
#
_cell.length_a   1.000
_cell.length_b   1.000
_cell.length_c   1.000
_cell.angle_alpha   90.00
_cell.angle_beta   90.00
_cell.angle_gamma   90.00
#
_symmetry.space_group_name_H-M   'P 1'
#
loop_
_entity.id
_entity.type
_entity.pdbx_description
1 polymer ?
#
loop_
_entity_poly.entity_id
_entity_poly.type
_entity_poly.pdbx_seq_one_letter_code
_entity_poly.pdbx_strand_id
1 'polypeptide(L)'
;MILKGFKSLLATTRTTEFASRVVGVRTFLPQLSAKRFSTVGGIAEGVFVQHLDSCKSFNDTRWTEHWIALANEQLQHLDNELEKAELGSSHAFLNGQPPSPAVLSFLRRGAAAMTRTPPGTPIDEDTFPQDGQKGSFIAVSALLKAIAYFFVAAWPGLTPAPLKAYRVCEALFDIILDAIAPTLSLNVEGHIVPVNGEDVKVYALLPTGTGTTVPGVLVTNGLEGTNVETMVTALRTKAVLSSAWFFMEMPGTYASKQPMTKSSSELIYGEVLTFMASHKQVDGSRLGMLGISFGGNCATRMAMVDKRLKAVVVNGAR
;
A
#
# COMPACT_ATOMS: atom_id res chain seq x y z
N MET A 1 -11.67 31.05 7.10
CA MET A 1 -12.19 31.54 5.80
C MET A 1 -11.08 32.08 4.90
N ILE A 2 -10.19 32.95 5.42
CA ILE A 2 -9.07 33.57 4.69
C ILE A 2 -8.11 32.54 4.06
N LEU A 3 -7.67 31.53 4.82
CA LEU A 3 -6.75 30.49 4.30
C LEU A 3 -7.36 29.63 3.17
N LYS A 4 -8.69 29.41 3.19
CA LYS A 4 -9.37 28.69 2.09
C LYS A 4 -9.42 29.56 0.83
N GLY A 5 -9.79 30.83 0.97
CA GLY A 5 -9.79 31.80 -0.14
C GLY A 5 -8.41 31.96 -0.78
N PHE A 6 -7.34 32.00 0.03
CA PHE A 6 -5.97 32.07 -0.45
C PHE A 6 -5.55 30.82 -1.26
N LYS A 7 -5.84 29.61 -0.76
CA LYS A 7 -5.57 28.37 -1.51
C LYS A 7 -6.32 28.30 -2.83
N SER A 8 -7.60 28.68 -2.83
CA SER A 8 -8.42 28.74 -4.05
C SER A 8 -7.83 29.73 -5.06
N LEU A 9 -7.43 30.92 -4.62
CA LEU A 9 -6.78 31.91 -5.48
C LEU A 9 -5.51 31.34 -6.12
N LEU A 10 -4.60 30.77 -5.32
CA LEU A 10 -3.35 30.18 -5.81
C LEU A 10 -3.58 29.04 -6.81
N ALA A 11 -4.59 28.21 -6.58
CA ALA A 11 -4.98 27.16 -7.51
C ALA A 11 -5.50 27.74 -8.84
N THR A 12 -6.40 28.73 -8.78
CA THR A 12 -6.95 29.40 -9.98
C THR A 12 -5.86 30.13 -10.77
N THR A 13 -4.91 30.78 -10.10
CA THR A 13 -3.78 31.47 -10.74
C THR A 13 -2.61 30.55 -11.09
N ARG A 14 -2.71 29.25 -10.77
CA ARG A 14 -1.64 28.24 -10.99
C ARG A 14 -0.30 28.60 -10.33
N THR A 15 -0.34 29.28 -9.18
CA THR A 15 0.84 29.72 -8.43
C THR A 15 1.11 28.88 -7.17
N THR A 16 0.38 27.78 -6.96
CA THR A 16 0.58 26.84 -5.85
C THR A 16 2.03 26.33 -5.76
N GLU A 17 2.67 26.02 -6.89
CA GLU A 17 4.07 25.57 -6.94
C GLU A 17 5.07 26.66 -6.50
N PHE A 18 4.76 27.94 -6.71
CA PHE A 18 5.62 29.00 -6.21
C PHE A 18 5.45 29.16 -4.69
N ALA A 19 4.20 29.11 -4.22
CA ALA A 19 3.90 29.24 -2.80
C ALA A 19 4.45 28.06 -1.97
N SER A 20 4.41 26.82 -2.49
CA SER A 20 4.94 25.64 -1.81
C SER A 20 6.44 25.73 -1.52
N ARG A 21 7.21 26.50 -2.30
CA ARG A 21 8.64 26.72 -2.04
C ARG A 21 8.91 27.46 -0.74
N VAL A 22 7.98 28.31 -0.31
CA VAL A 22 8.08 29.08 0.92
C VAL A 22 7.47 28.29 2.08
N VAL A 23 6.20 27.89 1.95
CA VAL A 23 5.42 27.34 3.07
C VAL A 23 5.35 25.81 3.13
N GLY A 24 6.01 25.12 2.20
CA GLY A 24 5.92 23.66 2.07
C GLY A 24 4.63 23.17 1.41
N VAL A 25 4.62 21.91 0.97
CA VAL A 25 3.45 21.28 0.32
C VAL A 25 2.31 20.99 1.30
N ARG A 26 2.59 20.78 2.59
CA ARG A 26 1.58 20.45 3.61
C ARG A 26 0.41 21.43 3.60
N THR A 27 0.70 22.72 3.42
CA THR A 27 -0.31 23.78 3.37
C THR A 27 -1.36 23.50 2.31
N PHE A 28 -1.02 22.86 1.19
CA PHE A 28 -1.93 22.65 0.05
C PHE A 28 -2.55 21.26 0.00
N LEU A 29 -2.07 20.33 0.84
CA LEU A 29 -2.57 18.96 0.91
C LEU A 29 -3.81 18.83 1.80
N PRO A 30 -4.62 17.76 1.60
CA PRO A 30 -5.65 17.37 2.54
C PRO A 30 -5.13 17.25 3.98
N GLN A 31 -5.95 17.64 4.96
CA GLN A 31 -5.55 17.60 6.38
C GLN A 31 -5.14 16.20 6.86
N LEU A 32 -5.69 15.15 6.25
CA LEU A 32 -5.40 13.76 6.60
C LEU A 32 -4.17 13.18 5.88
N SER A 33 -3.48 13.92 5.02
CA SER A 33 -2.35 13.39 4.26
C SER A 33 -1.22 12.88 5.16
N ALA A 34 -0.87 13.62 6.21
CA ALA A 34 0.16 13.19 7.16
C ALA A 34 -0.25 11.88 7.85
N LYS A 35 -1.47 11.82 8.40
CA LYS A 35 -2.03 10.61 9.01
C LYS A 35 -2.10 9.42 8.06
N ARG A 36 -2.54 9.64 6.82
CA ARG A 36 -2.66 8.62 5.76
C ARG A 36 -1.33 7.92 5.52
N PHE A 37 -0.30 8.69 5.19
CA PHE A 37 1.00 8.13 4.81
C PHE A 37 1.79 7.59 6.00
N SER A 38 1.73 8.28 7.15
CA SER A 38 2.38 7.81 8.38
C SER A 38 1.81 6.48 8.88
N THR A 39 0.51 6.24 8.68
CA THR A 39 -0.15 4.97 9.04
C THR A 39 0.46 3.79 8.31
N VAL A 40 0.78 3.92 7.02
CA VAL A 40 1.42 2.85 6.22
C VAL A 40 2.79 2.52 6.80
N GLY A 41 3.61 3.54 7.05
CA GLY A 41 5.00 3.37 7.49
C GLY A 41 5.17 3.02 8.97
N GLY A 42 4.12 3.09 9.79
CA GLY A 42 4.27 3.10 11.24
C GLY A 42 5.12 4.28 11.72
N ILE A 43 5.01 5.43 11.04
CA ILE A 43 5.78 6.64 11.34
C ILE A 43 4.99 7.51 12.31
N ALA A 44 5.67 8.20 13.22
CA ALA A 44 5.01 9.22 14.05
C ALA A 44 4.43 10.34 13.17
N GLU A 45 3.15 10.67 13.33
CA GLU A 45 2.48 11.66 12.48
C GLU A 45 3.21 13.03 12.50
N GLY A 46 3.75 13.44 13.65
CA GLY A 46 4.54 14.66 13.77
C GLY A 46 5.82 14.68 12.93
N VAL A 47 6.50 13.52 12.80
CA VAL A 47 7.67 13.36 11.92
C VAL A 47 7.24 13.51 10.46
N PHE A 48 6.13 12.88 10.08
CA PHE A 48 5.61 13.00 8.71
C PHE A 48 5.14 14.42 8.36
N VAL A 49 4.59 15.16 9.33
CA VAL A 49 4.27 16.59 9.19
C VAL A 49 5.53 17.41 8.87
N GLN A 50 6.64 17.15 9.56
CA GLN A 50 7.91 17.83 9.27
C GLN A 50 8.41 17.53 7.86
N HIS A 51 8.31 16.29 7.41
CA HIS A 51 8.64 15.93 6.01
C HIS A 51 7.77 16.70 5.01
N LEU A 52 6.46 16.77 5.22
CA LEU A 52 5.55 17.55 4.36
C LEU A 52 5.82 19.07 4.39
N ASP A 53 6.29 19.61 5.51
CA ASP A 53 6.69 21.03 5.60
C ASP A 53 8.03 21.29 4.89
N SER A 54 8.91 20.29 4.86
CA SER A 54 10.21 20.35 4.18
C SER A 54 10.14 20.10 2.68
N CYS A 55 9.13 19.36 2.20
CA CYS A 55 8.89 19.18 0.77
C CYS A 55 8.40 20.51 0.15
N LYS A 56 9.16 21.04 -0.81
CA LYS A 56 9.01 22.41 -1.34
C LYS A 56 8.44 22.49 -2.76
N SER A 57 7.97 21.38 -3.34
CA SER A 57 7.52 21.36 -4.73
C SER A 57 6.52 20.24 -5.00
N PHE A 58 5.54 20.52 -5.87
CA PHE A 58 4.64 19.53 -6.46
C PHE A 58 5.11 19.08 -7.85
N ASN A 59 6.25 19.59 -8.35
CA ASN A 59 6.85 19.07 -9.57
C ASN A 59 7.28 17.62 -9.36
N ASP A 60 6.86 16.71 -10.23
CA ASP A 60 7.07 15.27 -10.10
C ASP A 60 8.53 14.88 -9.80
N THR A 61 9.50 15.49 -10.48
CA THR A 61 10.92 15.20 -10.23
C THR A 61 11.34 15.62 -8.82
N ARG A 62 11.07 16.87 -8.43
CA ARG A 62 11.44 17.37 -7.09
C ARG A 62 10.66 16.68 -5.97
N TRP A 63 9.41 16.35 -6.22
CA TRP A 63 8.55 15.60 -5.31
C TRP A 63 9.14 14.21 -5.08
N THR A 64 9.40 13.45 -6.15
CA THR A 64 9.96 12.11 -6.06
C THR A 64 11.35 12.13 -5.44
N GLU A 65 12.23 13.06 -5.82
CA GLU A 65 13.56 13.22 -5.22
C GLU A 65 13.50 13.40 -3.70
N HIS A 66 12.60 14.26 -3.22
CA HIS A 66 12.44 14.51 -1.77
C HIS A 66 12.06 13.24 -1.01
N TRP A 67 11.03 12.52 -1.47
CA TRP A 67 10.54 11.33 -0.78
C TRP A 67 11.47 10.13 -0.95
N ILE A 68 12.11 9.98 -2.11
CA ILE A 68 13.10 8.93 -2.36
C ILE A 68 14.35 9.14 -1.50
N ALA A 69 14.76 10.38 -1.21
CA ALA A 69 15.86 10.63 -0.27
C ALA A 69 15.54 10.05 1.12
N LEU A 70 14.35 10.32 1.65
CA LEU A 70 13.88 9.75 2.92
C LEU A 70 13.77 8.22 2.86
N ALA A 71 13.31 7.67 1.73
CA ALA A 71 13.27 6.22 1.54
C ALA A 71 14.67 5.59 1.56
N ASN A 72 15.65 6.24 0.93
CA ASN A 72 17.03 5.77 0.88
C ASN A 72 17.72 5.79 2.24
N GLU A 73 17.41 6.77 3.11
CA GLU A 73 17.87 6.76 4.51
C GLU A 73 17.36 5.50 5.23
N GLN A 74 16.09 5.13 5.01
CA GLN A 74 15.53 3.90 5.60
C GLN A 74 16.13 2.63 4.98
N LEU A 75 16.40 2.61 3.68
CA LEU A 75 17.12 1.50 3.05
C LEU A 75 18.55 1.36 3.59
N GLN A 76 19.22 2.46 3.93
CA GLN A 76 20.52 2.40 4.60
C GLN A 76 20.42 1.78 6.00
N HIS A 77 19.37 2.10 6.77
CA HIS A 77 19.11 1.43 8.05
C HIS A 77 18.86 -0.07 7.87
N LEU A 78 18.10 -0.48 6.86
CA LEU A 78 17.91 -1.90 6.51
C LEU A 78 19.25 -2.56 6.15
N ASP A 79 20.04 -1.94 5.28
CA ASP A 79 21.33 -2.47 4.82
C ASP A 79 22.31 -2.67 5.96
N ASN A 80 22.38 -1.72 6.91
CA ASN A 80 23.22 -1.85 8.10
C ASN A 80 22.86 -3.09 8.93
N GLU A 81 21.57 -3.43 9.05
CA GLU A 81 21.13 -4.62 9.79
C GLU A 81 21.33 -5.92 9.01
N LEU A 82 21.20 -5.88 7.68
CA LEU A 82 21.53 -7.03 6.82
C LEU A 82 23.04 -7.30 6.81
N GLU A 83 23.87 -6.26 6.79
CA GLU A 83 25.34 -6.38 6.82
C GLU A 83 25.82 -6.97 8.15
N LYS A 84 25.30 -6.49 9.29
CA LYS A 84 25.58 -7.08 10.62
C LYS A 84 25.20 -8.56 10.70
N ALA A 85 24.19 -8.98 9.93
CA ALA A 85 23.74 -10.36 9.85
C ALA A 85 24.43 -11.16 8.72
N GLU A 86 25.39 -10.57 7.99
CA GLU A 86 26.09 -11.16 6.85
C GLU A 86 25.15 -11.61 5.70
N LEU A 87 24.06 -10.85 5.48
CA LEU A 87 23.00 -11.17 4.51
C LEU A 87 23.03 -10.30 3.24
N GLY A 88 24.05 -9.44 3.09
CA GLY A 88 24.20 -8.54 1.95
C GLY A 88 23.42 -7.23 2.11
N SER A 89 22.85 -6.70 1.01
CA SER A 89 22.15 -5.42 1.00
C SER A 89 20.89 -5.44 0.14
N SER A 90 20.00 -4.48 0.40
CA SER A 90 18.76 -4.23 -0.34
C SER A 90 18.99 -3.83 -1.80
N HIS A 91 20.22 -3.45 -2.17
CA HIS A 91 20.60 -3.13 -3.54
C HIS A 91 20.36 -4.30 -4.51
N ALA A 92 20.52 -5.55 -4.05
CA ALA A 92 20.20 -6.72 -4.86
C ALA A 92 18.70 -6.76 -5.22
N PHE A 93 17.85 -6.47 -4.24
CA PHE A 93 16.38 -6.48 -4.39
C PHE A 93 15.91 -5.41 -5.36
N LEU A 94 16.48 -4.21 -5.25
CA LEU A 94 16.17 -3.08 -6.14
C LEU A 94 16.60 -3.31 -7.60
N ASN A 95 17.56 -4.21 -7.82
CA ASN A 95 17.99 -4.63 -9.15
C ASN A 95 17.26 -5.89 -9.66
N GLY A 96 16.15 -6.27 -9.01
CA GLY A 96 15.29 -7.37 -9.44
C GLY A 96 15.75 -8.76 -9.03
N GLN A 97 16.76 -8.88 -8.16
CA GLN A 97 17.12 -10.17 -7.58
C GLN A 97 16.19 -10.47 -6.39
N PRO A 98 15.53 -11.64 -6.35
CA PRO A 98 14.68 -11.99 -5.23
C PRO A 98 15.50 -12.14 -3.94
N PRO A 99 14.93 -11.81 -2.76
CA PRO A 99 15.62 -11.99 -1.49
C PRO A 99 15.91 -13.48 -1.24
N SER A 100 17.08 -13.78 -0.67
CA SER A 100 17.41 -15.16 -0.31
C SER A 100 16.49 -15.66 0.81
N PRO A 101 16.30 -16.99 0.95
CA PRO A 101 15.56 -17.55 2.08
C PRO A 101 16.08 -17.11 3.46
N ALA A 102 17.39 -16.83 3.57
CA ALA A 102 18.01 -16.32 4.78
C ALA A 102 17.57 -14.87 5.10
N VAL A 103 17.49 -14.00 4.09
CA VAL A 103 16.92 -12.65 4.23
C VAL A 103 15.46 -12.72 4.68
N LEU A 104 14.65 -13.54 4.02
CA LEU A 104 13.23 -13.69 4.39
C LEU A 104 13.07 -14.22 5.82
N SER A 105 13.91 -15.18 6.24
CA SER A 105 13.94 -15.70 7.62
C SER A 105 14.35 -14.63 8.63
N PHE A 106 15.32 -13.78 8.29
CA PHE A 106 15.73 -12.66 9.10
C PHE A 106 14.60 -11.65 9.28
N LEU A 107 14.00 -11.17 8.18
CA LEU A 107 12.87 -10.24 8.24
C LEU A 107 11.66 -10.83 9.00
N ARG A 108 11.39 -12.12 8.82
CA ARG A 108 10.30 -12.83 9.52
C ARG A 108 10.42 -12.75 11.05
N ARG A 109 11.63 -12.76 11.61
CA ARG A 109 11.83 -12.59 13.06
C ARG A 109 11.44 -11.20 13.54
N GLY A 110 11.57 -10.19 12.69
CA GLY A 110 11.13 -8.82 12.95
C GLY A 110 9.63 -8.57 12.77
N ALA A 111 8.83 -9.60 12.47
CA ALA A 111 7.44 -9.41 12.06
C ALA A 111 6.56 -8.68 13.08
N ALA A 112 6.93 -8.76 14.37
CA ALA A 112 6.24 -8.07 15.44
C ALA A 112 6.16 -6.54 15.24
N ALA A 113 7.13 -5.94 14.54
CA ALA A 113 7.11 -4.50 14.20
C ALA A 113 5.82 -4.11 13.48
N MET A 114 5.38 -4.96 12.55
CA MET A 114 4.16 -4.77 11.80
C MET A 114 2.95 -5.38 12.53
N THR A 115 3.04 -6.63 12.98
CA THR A 115 1.87 -7.41 13.42
C THR A 115 1.36 -7.09 14.81
N ARG A 116 2.18 -6.50 15.68
CA ARG A 116 1.78 -6.11 17.05
C ARG A 116 1.45 -4.63 17.19
N THR A 117 1.69 -3.84 16.16
CA THR A 117 1.47 -2.39 16.16
C THR A 117 0.18 -2.09 15.38
N PRO A 118 -0.91 -1.65 16.01
CA PRO A 118 -2.16 -1.34 15.30
C PRO A 118 -1.97 -0.24 14.24
N PRO A 119 -2.75 -0.23 13.14
CA PRO A 119 -2.70 0.85 12.16
C PRO A 119 -2.79 2.24 12.80
N GLY A 120 -1.91 3.16 12.38
CA GLY A 120 -1.84 4.52 12.92
C GLY A 120 -1.06 4.65 14.23
N THR A 121 -0.62 3.55 14.83
CA THR A 121 0.33 3.58 15.95
C THR A 121 1.76 3.57 15.36
N PRO A 122 2.64 4.48 15.81
CA PRO A 122 4.04 4.47 15.40
C PRO A 122 4.75 3.21 15.88
N ILE A 123 5.69 2.72 15.08
CA ILE A 123 6.59 1.62 15.45
C ILE A 123 7.74 2.25 16.22
N ASP A 124 7.84 1.90 17.51
CA ASP A 124 8.91 2.34 18.38
C ASP A 124 9.96 1.22 18.53
N GLU A 125 11.12 1.42 17.90
CA GLU A 125 12.24 0.49 17.87
C GLU A 125 12.90 0.25 19.24
N ASP A 126 12.66 1.13 20.21
CA ASP A 126 13.18 1.01 21.56
C ASP A 126 12.29 0.17 22.49
N THR A 127 11.04 -0.10 22.08
CA THR A 127 10.03 -0.80 22.90
C THR A 127 10.01 -2.33 22.74
N PHE A 128 10.76 -2.88 21.79
CA PHE A 128 10.74 -4.31 21.46
C PHE A 128 11.94 -5.08 22.01
N PRO A 129 11.82 -6.39 22.27
CA PRO A 129 12.70 -7.10 23.19
C PRO A 129 14.18 -7.12 22.78
N GLN A 130 15.05 -7.13 23.80
CA GLN A 130 16.51 -7.20 23.70
C GLN A 130 17.01 -8.63 23.33
N ASP A 131 16.12 -9.52 22.89
CA ASP A 131 16.33 -10.96 22.77
C ASP A 131 17.00 -11.41 21.46
N GLY A 132 18.01 -10.66 21.01
CA GLY A 132 18.77 -10.97 19.78
C GLY A 132 17.98 -10.75 18.47
N GLN A 133 16.72 -10.33 18.55
CA GLN A 133 15.85 -10.03 17.39
C GLN A 133 15.80 -8.53 17.04
N LYS A 134 16.48 -7.68 17.82
CA LYS A 134 16.48 -6.22 17.64
C LYS A 134 16.85 -5.79 16.21
N GLY A 135 17.88 -6.39 15.62
CA GLY A 135 18.29 -6.06 14.24
C GLY A 135 17.22 -6.40 13.20
N SER A 136 16.57 -7.56 13.32
CA SER A 136 15.46 -7.94 12.45
C SER A 136 14.25 -7.00 12.62
N PHE A 137 13.98 -6.53 13.83
CA PHE A 137 12.93 -5.55 14.10
C PHE A 137 13.22 -4.20 13.43
N ILE A 138 14.42 -3.67 13.61
CA ILE A 138 14.87 -2.43 12.98
C ILE A 138 14.78 -2.56 11.45
N ALA A 139 15.23 -3.69 10.89
CA ALA A 139 15.14 -3.95 9.46
C ALA A 139 13.70 -3.92 8.92
N VAL A 140 12.75 -4.57 9.61
CA VAL A 140 11.32 -4.54 9.20
C VAL A 140 10.72 -3.14 9.35
N SER A 141 11.02 -2.44 10.44
CA SER A 141 10.60 -1.05 10.65
C SER A 141 11.11 -0.14 9.53
N ALA A 142 12.40 -0.20 9.24
CA ALA A 142 13.05 0.57 8.18
C ALA A 142 12.47 0.24 6.80
N LEU A 143 12.29 -1.05 6.47
CA LEU A 143 11.66 -1.47 5.22
C LEU A 143 10.24 -0.93 5.07
N LEU A 144 9.43 -0.98 6.14
CA LEU A 144 8.06 -0.45 6.12
C LEU A 144 8.03 1.08 5.93
N LYS A 145 8.94 1.81 6.58
CA LYS A 145 9.09 3.26 6.39
C LYS A 145 9.54 3.60 4.96
N ALA A 146 10.48 2.83 4.39
CA ALA A 146 10.91 2.98 3.00
C ALA A 146 9.74 2.78 2.03
N ILE A 147 8.94 1.73 2.22
CA ILE A 147 7.71 1.46 1.44
C ILE A 147 6.75 2.66 1.53
N ALA A 148 6.53 3.21 2.73
CA ALA A 148 5.65 4.37 2.89
C ALA A 148 6.17 5.61 2.15
N TYR A 149 7.48 5.87 2.19
CA TYR A 149 8.08 6.99 1.46
C TYR A 149 8.05 6.79 -0.07
N PHE A 150 8.30 5.57 -0.58
CA PHE A 150 8.12 5.28 -2.00
C PHE A 150 6.65 5.36 -2.44
N PHE A 151 5.70 4.97 -1.58
CA PHE A 151 4.27 5.19 -1.83
C PHE A 151 3.94 6.67 -1.98
N VAL A 152 4.47 7.54 -1.10
CA VAL A 152 4.25 8.99 -1.22
C VAL A 152 4.95 9.55 -2.45
N ALA A 153 6.15 9.08 -2.78
CA ALA A 153 6.85 9.45 -4.01
C ALA A 153 6.04 9.10 -5.27
N ALA A 154 5.29 7.99 -5.25
CA ALA A 154 4.39 7.60 -6.33
C ALA A 154 3.10 8.42 -6.42
N TRP A 155 2.74 9.18 -5.37
CA TRP A 155 1.53 9.98 -5.33
C TRP A 155 1.73 11.36 -6.01
N PRO A 156 0.72 11.91 -6.73
CA PRO A 156 -0.55 11.30 -7.14
C PRO A 156 -0.50 10.70 -8.57
N GLY A 157 0.69 10.47 -9.13
CA GLY A 157 0.91 10.57 -10.58
C GLY A 157 1.10 9.27 -11.36
N LEU A 158 0.73 9.33 -12.64
CA LEU A 158 1.02 8.33 -13.68
C LEU A 158 2.19 8.74 -14.59
N THR A 159 2.96 9.76 -14.18
CA THR A 159 4.13 10.22 -14.93
C THR A 159 5.33 9.32 -14.65
N PRO A 160 6.39 9.35 -15.51
CA PRO A 160 7.47 8.36 -15.43
C PRO A 160 8.18 8.28 -14.07
N ALA A 161 8.42 9.40 -13.39
CA ALA A 161 9.13 9.41 -12.11
C ALA A 161 8.29 8.81 -10.95
N PRO A 162 7.04 9.25 -10.71
CA PRO A 162 6.11 8.58 -9.80
C PRO A 162 5.89 7.09 -10.12
N LEU A 163 5.75 6.72 -11.41
CA LEU A 163 5.60 5.31 -11.80
C LEU A 163 6.84 4.46 -11.48
N LYS A 164 8.04 5.04 -11.56
CA LYS A 164 9.26 4.36 -11.11
C LYS A 164 9.24 4.11 -9.61
N ALA A 165 8.85 5.12 -8.82
CA ALA A 165 8.71 4.99 -7.37
C ALA A 165 7.63 3.96 -6.99
N TYR A 166 6.51 3.92 -7.72
CA TYR A 166 5.44 2.94 -7.56
C TYR A 166 5.97 1.51 -7.73
N ARG A 167 6.74 1.22 -8.79
CA ARG A 167 7.31 -0.11 -9.02
C ARG A 167 8.28 -0.55 -7.91
N VAL A 168 9.10 0.39 -7.42
CA VAL A 168 10.00 0.12 -6.29
C VAL A 168 9.20 -0.14 -5.00
N CYS A 169 8.14 0.64 -4.76
CA CYS A 169 7.22 0.45 -3.65
C CYS A 169 6.62 -0.97 -3.66
N GLU A 170 6.09 -1.42 -4.81
CA GLU A 170 5.55 -2.76 -4.96
C GLU A 170 6.62 -3.84 -4.73
N ALA A 171 7.80 -3.71 -5.31
CA ALA A 171 8.87 -4.70 -5.16
C ALA A 171 9.31 -4.85 -3.69
N LEU A 172 9.46 -3.74 -2.96
CA LEU A 172 9.77 -3.77 -1.53
C LEU A 172 8.62 -4.34 -0.69
N PHE A 173 7.38 -4.05 -1.09
CA PHE A 173 6.19 -4.59 -0.44
C PHE A 173 6.03 -6.10 -0.66
N ASP A 174 6.35 -6.63 -1.84
CA ASP A 174 6.33 -8.08 -2.08
C ASP A 174 7.30 -8.81 -1.13
N ILE A 175 8.48 -8.23 -0.88
CA ILE A 175 9.48 -8.79 0.06
C ILE A 175 8.95 -8.80 1.50
N ILE A 176 8.36 -7.69 1.96
CA ILE A 176 7.80 -7.64 3.32
C ILE A 176 6.63 -8.60 3.43
N LEU A 177 5.82 -8.74 2.37
CA LEU A 177 4.68 -9.63 2.35
C LEU A 177 5.10 -11.11 2.48
N ASP A 178 6.10 -11.54 1.72
CA ASP A 178 6.67 -12.90 1.76
C ASP A 178 7.31 -13.25 3.12
N ALA A 179 7.91 -12.25 3.78
CA ALA A 179 8.48 -12.43 5.11
C ALA A 179 7.38 -12.55 6.19
N ILE A 180 6.37 -11.69 6.13
CA ILE A 180 5.41 -11.47 7.23
C ILE A 180 4.20 -12.38 7.15
N ALA A 181 3.59 -12.61 5.98
CA ALA A 181 2.33 -13.34 5.85
C ALA A 181 2.37 -14.76 6.48
N PRO A 182 3.46 -15.54 6.36
CA PRO A 182 3.55 -16.84 7.04
C PRO A 182 3.42 -16.77 8.57
N THR A 183 3.86 -15.67 9.20
CA THR A 183 3.74 -15.46 10.66
C THR A 183 2.30 -15.23 11.11
N LEU A 184 1.43 -14.86 10.17
CA LEU A 184 0.01 -14.64 10.39
C LEU A 184 -0.83 -15.85 9.97
N SER A 185 -0.21 -16.99 9.63
CA SER A 185 -0.92 -18.14 9.06
C SER A 185 -1.67 -17.77 7.76
N LEU A 186 -1.05 -16.96 6.91
CA LEU A 186 -1.55 -16.59 5.59
C LEU A 186 -0.64 -17.16 4.49
N ASN A 187 -1.24 -17.72 3.45
CA ASN A 187 -0.60 -17.93 2.15
C ASN A 187 -0.85 -16.69 1.28
N VAL A 188 0.16 -16.28 0.53
CA VAL A 188 0.08 -15.14 -0.39
C VAL A 188 0.20 -15.67 -1.80
N GLU A 189 -0.72 -15.27 -2.66
CA GLU A 189 -0.65 -15.58 -4.08
C GLU A 189 -0.76 -14.29 -4.91
N GLY A 190 0.17 -14.08 -5.83
CA GLY A 190 0.09 -13.03 -6.83
C GLY A 190 -0.46 -13.60 -8.14
N HIS A 191 -1.53 -13.00 -8.65
CA HIS A 191 -2.22 -13.42 -9.87
C HIS A 191 -2.30 -12.28 -10.88
N ILE A 192 -2.27 -12.63 -12.15
CA ILE A 192 -2.59 -11.71 -13.25
C ILE A 192 -3.88 -12.22 -13.89
N VAL A 193 -4.95 -11.42 -13.83
CA VAL A 193 -6.25 -11.71 -14.44
C VAL A 193 -6.36 -10.89 -15.73
N PRO A 194 -6.20 -11.50 -16.91
CA PRO A 194 -6.30 -10.78 -18.17
C PRO A 194 -7.76 -10.43 -18.48
N VAL A 195 -8.07 -9.15 -18.65
CA VAL A 195 -9.44 -8.67 -18.97
C VAL A 195 -9.37 -7.58 -20.04
N ASN A 196 -9.90 -7.85 -21.24
CA ASN A 196 -9.95 -6.88 -22.35
C ASN A 196 -8.63 -6.13 -22.63
N GLY A 197 -7.50 -6.83 -22.56
CA GLY A 197 -6.17 -6.25 -22.80
C GLY A 197 -5.51 -5.57 -21.59
N GLU A 198 -6.21 -5.51 -20.45
CA GLU A 198 -5.63 -5.21 -19.15
C GLU A 198 -5.07 -6.47 -18.48
N ASP A 199 -3.94 -6.31 -17.81
CA ASP A 199 -3.34 -7.34 -16.96
C ASP A 199 -3.60 -6.95 -15.50
N VAL A 200 -4.74 -7.38 -14.96
CA VAL A 200 -5.17 -6.97 -13.62
C VAL A 200 -4.40 -7.77 -12.57
N LYS A 201 -3.49 -7.10 -11.88
CA LYS A 201 -2.74 -7.69 -10.75
C LYS A 201 -3.67 -7.85 -9.55
N VAL A 202 -3.77 -9.07 -9.05
CA VAL A 202 -4.58 -9.43 -7.89
C VAL A 202 -3.71 -10.15 -6.86
N TYR A 203 -3.67 -9.63 -5.63
CA TYR A 203 -3.07 -10.33 -4.51
C TYR A 203 -4.14 -11.08 -3.73
N ALA A 204 -3.92 -12.36 -3.45
CA ALA A 204 -4.77 -13.17 -2.58
C ALA A 204 -4.06 -13.45 -1.26
N LEU A 205 -4.65 -13.03 -0.14
CA LEU A 205 -4.28 -13.41 1.21
C LEU A 205 -5.24 -14.50 1.68
N LEU A 206 -4.73 -15.72 1.83
CA LEU A 206 -5.51 -16.93 2.06
C LEU A 206 -5.17 -17.50 3.44
N PRO A 207 -6.15 -17.57 4.37
CA PRO A 207 -5.93 -18.24 5.66
C PRO A 207 -5.52 -19.69 5.48
N THR A 208 -4.48 -20.11 6.20
CA THR A 208 -4.02 -21.50 6.21
C THR A 208 -4.72 -22.31 7.31
N GLY A 209 -4.78 -23.64 7.14
CA GLY A 209 -5.31 -24.53 8.18
C GLY A 209 -6.84 -24.52 8.35
N THR A 210 -7.60 -23.91 7.44
CA THR A 210 -9.06 -23.80 7.58
C THR A 210 -9.81 -25.12 7.35
N GLY A 211 -9.23 -26.09 6.63
CA GLY A 211 -9.85 -27.38 6.29
C GLY A 211 -11.10 -27.29 5.40
N THR A 212 -11.69 -26.11 5.27
CA THR A 212 -12.88 -25.78 4.46
C THR A 212 -12.67 -24.49 3.69
N THR A 213 -13.56 -24.22 2.74
CA THR A 213 -13.65 -22.93 2.06
C THR A 213 -14.07 -21.81 3.02
N VAL A 214 -13.62 -20.59 2.76
CA VAL A 214 -13.95 -19.37 3.53
C VAL A 214 -14.61 -18.32 2.63
N PRO A 215 -15.35 -17.33 3.18
CA PRO A 215 -15.85 -16.21 2.39
C PRO A 215 -14.72 -15.48 1.65
N GLY A 216 -15.01 -14.94 0.47
CA GLY A 216 -14.09 -14.11 -0.30
C GLY A 216 -14.40 -12.63 -0.16
N VAL A 217 -13.40 -11.77 0.04
CA VAL A 217 -13.55 -10.31 0.09
C VAL A 217 -12.64 -9.67 -0.95
N LEU A 218 -13.22 -8.98 -1.93
CA LEU A 218 -12.47 -8.15 -2.87
C LEU A 218 -12.29 -6.74 -2.29
N VAL A 219 -11.06 -6.27 -2.19
CA VAL A 219 -10.70 -4.91 -1.75
C VAL A 219 -10.19 -4.12 -2.95
N THR A 220 -10.66 -2.87 -3.07
CA THR A 220 -10.17 -1.94 -4.09
C THR A 220 -10.01 -0.52 -3.54
N ASN A 221 -8.90 0.13 -3.89
CA ASN A 221 -8.58 1.50 -3.51
C ASN A 221 -9.37 2.55 -4.30
N GLY A 222 -9.12 3.84 -4.01
CA GLY A 222 -9.57 4.96 -4.83
C GLY A 222 -8.47 5.46 -5.78
N LEU A 223 -8.74 6.57 -6.47
CA LEU A 223 -7.89 7.13 -7.54
C LEU A 223 -6.39 7.20 -7.25
N GLU A 224 -6.01 7.49 -6.01
CA GLU A 224 -4.63 7.76 -5.61
C GLU A 224 -4.12 6.77 -4.54
N GLY A 225 -4.86 5.70 -4.28
CA GLY A 225 -4.43 4.64 -3.36
C GLY A 225 -3.81 3.48 -4.13
N THR A 226 -3.17 2.56 -3.41
CA THR A 226 -2.55 1.38 -4.01
C THR A 226 -2.90 0.12 -3.21
N ASN A 227 -2.59 -1.05 -3.77
CA ASN A 227 -2.69 -2.30 -3.02
C ASN A 227 -1.86 -2.24 -1.73
N VAL A 228 -0.66 -1.66 -1.78
CA VAL A 228 0.24 -1.48 -0.61
C VAL A 228 -0.47 -0.80 0.56
N GLU A 229 -1.13 0.34 0.32
CA GLU A 229 -1.84 1.09 1.36
C GLU A 229 -2.93 0.24 2.05
N THR A 230 -3.71 -0.50 1.25
CA THR A 230 -4.84 -1.28 1.75
C THR A 230 -4.40 -2.58 2.42
N MET A 231 -3.39 -3.27 1.87
CA MET A 231 -2.88 -4.53 2.38
C MET A 231 -2.07 -4.36 3.66
N VAL A 232 -1.20 -3.35 3.76
CA VAL A 232 -0.47 -3.05 5.01
C VAL A 232 -1.45 -2.84 6.16
N THR A 233 -2.55 -2.12 5.89
CA THR A 233 -3.60 -1.90 6.89
C THR A 233 -4.28 -3.22 7.27
N ALA A 234 -4.67 -4.04 6.29
CA ALA A 234 -5.35 -5.31 6.52
C ALA A 234 -4.51 -6.30 7.35
N LEU A 235 -3.22 -6.46 7.00
CA LEU A 235 -2.27 -7.35 7.68
C LEU A 235 -2.02 -7.01 9.16
N ARG A 236 -2.37 -5.79 9.58
CA ARG A 236 -2.26 -5.32 10.98
C ARG A 236 -3.58 -5.49 11.75
N THR A 237 -4.54 -6.22 11.20
CA THR A 237 -5.82 -6.55 11.84
C THR A 237 -6.00 -8.07 11.93
N LYS A 238 -6.88 -8.54 12.81
CA LYS A 238 -7.25 -9.97 12.86
C LYS A 238 -8.29 -10.36 11.79
N ALA A 239 -8.87 -9.38 11.08
CA ALA A 239 -9.92 -9.61 10.09
C ALA A 239 -9.42 -10.38 8.86
N VAL A 240 -8.12 -10.32 8.55
CA VAL A 240 -7.52 -11.09 7.45
C VAL A 240 -7.57 -12.61 7.65
N LEU A 241 -7.85 -13.09 8.87
CA LEU A 241 -7.93 -14.52 9.18
C LEU A 241 -9.33 -15.11 9.01
N SER A 242 -10.37 -14.29 8.92
CA SER A 242 -11.77 -14.76 8.85
C SER A 242 -12.28 -15.01 7.42
N SER A 243 -11.50 -14.65 6.41
CA SER A 243 -11.91 -14.68 5.00
C SER A 243 -10.68 -14.78 4.11
N ALA A 244 -10.87 -15.15 2.84
CA ALA A 244 -9.87 -14.98 1.80
C ALA A 244 -9.97 -13.54 1.27
N TRP A 245 -8.89 -12.77 1.38
CA TRP A 245 -8.88 -11.36 0.97
C TRP A 245 -8.15 -11.22 -0.36
N PHE A 246 -8.84 -10.67 -1.35
CA PHE A 246 -8.30 -10.37 -2.67
C PHE A 246 -8.14 -8.86 -2.80
N PHE A 247 -6.99 -8.39 -3.26
CA PHE A 247 -6.70 -6.97 -3.42
C PHE A 247 -6.39 -6.71 -4.88
N MET A 248 -7.09 -5.74 -5.44
CA MET A 248 -6.81 -5.25 -6.78
C MET A 248 -6.84 -3.73 -6.80
N GLU A 249 -5.98 -3.16 -7.63
CA GLU A 249 -6.03 -1.72 -7.83
C GLU A 249 -7.26 -1.32 -8.65
N MET A 250 -7.78 -0.12 -8.37
CA MET A 250 -8.92 0.38 -9.12
C MET A 250 -8.55 0.52 -10.60
N PRO A 251 -9.38 0.03 -11.54
CA PRO A 251 -9.13 0.20 -12.96
C PRO A 251 -8.89 1.67 -13.31
N GLY A 252 -7.95 1.94 -14.23
CA GLY A 252 -7.54 3.28 -14.62
C GLY A 252 -6.59 3.99 -13.66
N THR A 253 -6.02 3.26 -12.68
CA THR A 253 -4.96 3.76 -11.80
C THR A 253 -3.67 2.95 -11.97
N TYR A 254 -2.54 3.58 -11.67
CA TYR A 254 -1.17 3.04 -11.68
C TYR A 254 -0.86 2.03 -12.78
N ALA A 255 -0.93 0.73 -12.46
CA ALA A 255 -0.56 -0.36 -13.37
C ALA A 255 -1.54 -0.53 -14.57
N SER A 256 -2.68 0.16 -14.56
CA SER A 256 -3.66 0.11 -15.65
C SER A 256 -3.11 0.72 -16.94
N LYS A 257 -3.34 0.06 -18.08
CA LYS A 257 -2.91 0.53 -19.41
C LYS A 257 -3.89 1.50 -20.04
N GLN A 258 -5.17 1.39 -19.68
CA GLN A 258 -6.29 2.14 -20.23
C GLN A 258 -6.96 2.99 -19.14
N PRO A 259 -7.51 4.16 -19.50
CA PRO A 259 -8.32 4.94 -18.59
C PRO A 259 -9.61 4.18 -18.21
N MET A 260 -10.11 4.46 -17.00
CA MET A 260 -11.33 3.84 -16.52
C MET A 260 -12.56 4.37 -17.28
N THR A 261 -13.41 3.45 -17.73
CA THR A 261 -14.79 3.75 -18.16
C THR A 261 -15.78 3.01 -17.26
N LYS A 262 -17.05 3.41 -17.29
CA LYS A 262 -18.11 2.73 -16.54
C LYS A 262 -18.15 1.24 -16.90
N SER A 263 -18.29 0.94 -18.19
CA SER A 263 -18.44 -0.44 -18.68
C SER A 263 -17.17 -1.27 -18.48
N SER A 264 -15.99 -0.69 -18.68
CA SER A 264 -14.74 -1.44 -18.48
C SER A 264 -14.48 -1.76 -17.01
N SER A 265 -14.77 -0.83 -16.08
CA SER A 265 -14.62 -1.10 -14.64
C SER A 265 -15.55 -2.20 -14.14
N GLU A 266 -16.84 -2.17 -14.51
CA GLU A 266 -17.81 -3.21 -14.14
C GLU A 266 -17.40 -4.59 -14.66
N LEU A 267 -16.93 -4.67 -15.91
CA LEU A 267 -16.44 -5.91 -16.49
C LEU A 267 -15.19 -6.43 -15.74
N ILE A 268 -14.20 -5.56 -15.52
CA ILE A 268 -12.96 -5.94 -14.82
C ILE A 268 -13.26 -6.48 -13.42
N TYR A 269 -14.07 -5.78 -12.62
CA TYR A 269 -14.48 -6.28 -11.31
C TYR A 269 -15.27 -7.59 -11.41
N GLY A 270 -16.17 -7.71 -12.40
CA GLY A 270 -16.93 -8.94 -12.64
C GLY A 270 -16.04 -10.15 -12.92
N GLU A 271 -15.01 -9.99 -13.75
CA GLU A 271 -14.05 -11.04 -14.07
C GLU A 271 -13.15 -11.39 -12.88
N VAL A 272 -12.68 -10.40 -12.11
CA VAL A 272 -11.92 -10.66 -10.87
C VAL A 272 -12.79 -11.39 -9.83
N LEU A 273 -14.09 -11.06 -9.73
CA LEU A 273 -15.02 -11.81 -8.89
C LEU A 273 -15.24 -13.24 -9.38
N THR A 274 -15.25 -13.48 -10.69
CA THR A 274 -15.29 -14.84 -11.28
C THR A 274 -14.04 -15.62 -10.94
N PHE A 275 -12.87 -15.01 -11.09
CA PHE A 275 -11.58 -15.57 -10.70
C PHE A 275 -11.54 -15.91 -9.20
N MET A 276 -11.99 -14.99 -8.33
CA MET A 276 -12.07 -15.23 -6.89
C MET A 276 -13.01 -16.38 -6.55
N ALA A 277 -14.18 -16.46 -7.19
CA ALA A 277 -15.18 -17.50 -6.96
C ALA A 277 -14.71 -18.90 -7.37
N SER A 278 -13.77 -19.00 -8.32
CA SER A 278 -13.22 -20.30 -8.78
C SER A 278 -12.06 -20.80 -7.91
N HIS A 279 -11.54 -19.96 -7.02
CA HIS A 279 -10.42 -20.34 -6.16
C HIS A 279 -10.83 -21.41 -5.14
N LYS A 280 -10.07 -22.51 -5.05
CA LYS A 280 -10.41 -23.71 -4.24
C LYS A 280 -10.62 -23.47 -2.74
N GLN A 281 -10.06 -22.39 -2.19
CA GLN A 281 -10.21 -22.02 -0.77
C GLN A 281 -11.37 -21.02 -0.54
N VAL A 282 -12.02 -20.55 -1.59
CA VAL A 282 -13.09 -19.56 -1.53
C VAL A 282 -14.45 -20.24 -1.69
N ASP A 283 -15.39 -19.86 -0.83
CA ASP A 283 -16.79 -20.17 -1.01
C ASP A 283 -17.40 -19.15 -1.97
N GLY A 284 -17.52 -19.53 -3.24
CA GLY A 284 -18.06 -18.69 -4.31
C GLY A 284 -19.49 -18.17 -4.08
N SER A 285 -20.22 -18.73 -3.11
CA SER A 285 -21.55 -18.25 -2.73
C SER A 285 -21.54 -17.12 -1.69
N ARG A 286 -20.39 -16.89 -1.03
CA ARG A 286 -20.18 -15.90 0.05
C ARG A 286 -19.09 -14.91 -0.32
N LEU A 287 -19.37 -14.06 -1.31
CA LEU A 287 -18.46 -13.00 -1.73
C LEU A 287 -18.88 -11.65 -1.16
N GLY A 288 -17.90 -10.82 -0.81
CA GLY A 288 -18.10 -9.43 -0.42
C GLY A 288 -17.11 -8.50 -1.13
N MET A 289 -17.39 -7.20 -1.07
CA MET A 289 -16.51 -6.18 -1.65
C MET A 289 -16.34 -5.00 -0.69
N LEU A 290 -15.09 -4.58 -0.48
CA LEU A 290 -14.72 -3.39 0.29
C LEU A 290 -14.12 -2.35 -0.65
N GLY A 291 -14.82 -1.23 -0.79
CA GLY A 291 -14.35 -0.10 -1.57
C GLY A 291 -13.87 1.04 -0.67
N ILE A 292 -12.64 1.51 -0.91
CA ILE A 292 -12.03 2.62 -0.15
C ILE A 292 -11.95 3.86 -1.03
N SER A 293 -12.32 5.03 -0.49
CA SER A 293 -12.38 6.29 -1.23
C SER A 293 -13.26 6.14 -2.48
N PHE A 294 -12.78 6.53 -3.67
CA PHE A 294 -13.52 6.34 -4.94
C PHE A 294 -13.80 4.87 -5.26
N GLY A 295 -13.02 3.92 -4.73
CA GLY A 295 -13.33 2.49 -4.82
C GLY A 295 -14.67 2.12 -4.16
N GLY A 296 -15.15 2.92 -3.21
CA GLY A 296 -16.49 2.80 -2.64
C GLY A 296 -17.62 3.05 -3.64
N ASN A 297 -17.42 3.95 -4.60
CA ASN A 297 -18.35 4.14 -5.72
C ASN A 297 -18.37 2.90 -6.62
N CYS A 298 -17.20 2.35 -6.95
CA CYS A 298 -17.08 1.09 -7.70
C CYS A 298 -17.79 -0.07 -6.97
N ALA A 299 -17.53 -0.23 -5.67
CA ALA A 299 -18.16 -1.28 -4.86
C ALA A 299 -19.69 -1.13 -4.78
N THR A 300 -20.19 0.10 -4.62
CA THR A 300 -21.63 0.40 -4.64
C THR A 300 -22.26 0.02 -5.98
N ARG A 301 -21.62 0.37 -7.10
CA ARG A 301 -22.08 -0.03 -8.43
C ARG A 301 -22.08 -1.54 -8.60
N MET A 302 -21.01 -2.21 -8.18
CA MET A 302 -20.93 -3.68 -8.24
C MET A 302 -22.03 -4.36 -7.44
N ALA A 303 -22.43 -3.81 -6.28
CA ALA A 303 -23.56 -4.33 -5.50
C ALA A 303 -24.89 -4.33 -6.30
N MET A 304 -25.06 -3.38 -7.22
CA MET A 304 -26.28 -3.28 -8.03
C MET A 304 -26.29 -4.31 -9.18
N VAL A 305 -25.14 -4.50 -9.82
CA VAL A 305 -25.01 -5.25 -11.08
C VAL A 305 -24.56 -6.69 -10.91
N ASP A 306 -23.89 -7.05 -9.81
CA ASP A 306 -23.39 -8.40 -9.54
C ASP A 306 -24.04 -9.01 -8.29
N LYS A 307 -24.95 -9.97 -8.51
CA LYS A 307 -25.74 -10.62 -7.43
C LYS A 307 -24.93 -11.64 -6.60
N ARG A 308 -23.68 -11.92 -6.98
CA ARG A 308 -22.79 -12.78 -6.19
C ARG A 308 -22.36 -12.09 -4.89
N LEU A 309 -22.28 -10.76 -4.88
CA LEU A 309 -21.93 -9.99 -3.70
C LEU A 309 -23.04 -10.05 -2.64
N LYS A 310 -22.68 -10.54 -1.45
CA LYS A 310 -23.57 -10.70 -0.29
C LYS A 310 -23.39 -9.58 0.74
N ALA A 311 -22.26 -8.88 0.70
CA ALA A 311 -21.99 -7.72 1.52
C ALA A 311 -21.10 -6.73 0.77
N VAL A 312 -21.39 -5.44 0.91
CA VAL A 312 -20.54 -4.36 0.39
C VAL A 312 -20.28 -3.36 1.50
N VAL A 313 -19.01 -3.01 1.68
CA VAL A 313 -18.56 -1.99 2.63
C VAL A 313 -17.98 -0.82 1.85
N VAL A 314 -18.45 0.37 2.19
CA VAL A 314 -18.04 1.63 1.56
C VAL A 314 -17.33 2.49 2.61
N ASN A 315 -16.05 2.75 2.42
CA ASN A 315 -15.25 3.57 3.31
C ASN A 315 -14.79 4.86 2.61
N GLY A 316 -15.46 5.98 2.91
CA GLY A 316 -15.03 7.30 2.44
C GLY A 316 -15.39 7.64 0.99
N ALA A 317 -16.42 7.00 0.41
CA ALA A 317 -16.94 7.40 -0.89
C ALA A 317 -17.50 8.83 -0.84
N ARG A 318 -17.20 9.60 -1.88
CA ARG A 318 -17.78 10.92 -2.16
C ARG A 318 -18.35 10.92 -3.57
#